data_AF-A0A4Y8S6C9-F1
#
_entry.id   AF-A0A4Y8S6C9-F1
#
_cell.length_a   1.000
_cell.length_b   1.000
_cell.length_c   1.000
_cell.angle_alpha   90.00
_cell.angle_beta   90.00
_cell.angle_gamma   90.00
#
_symmetry.space_group_name_H-M   'P 1'
#
loop_
_entity.id
_entity.type
_entity.pdbx_description
1 polymer ?
#
loop_
_entity_poly.entity_id
_entity_poly.type
_entity_poly.pdbx_seq_one_letter_code
_entity_poly.pdbx_strand_id
1 'polypeptide(L)'
;MTWPVILKLDSAAYSLSAVQRTAYALADTVAIQIGIEADQISLTAFPAKTKVMLPQEQAHSLILQHLNDFALRDHINRETAGLREVLARAALAGCGVSR
;
A
#
# COMPACT_ATOMS: atom_id res chain seq x y z
N MET A 1 -20.57 5.52 18.25
CA MET A 1 -19.55 5.57 17.17
C MET A 1 -18.65 4.36 17.36
N THR A 2 -18.64 3.44 16.40
CA THR A 2 -17.93 2.14 16.47
C THR A 2 -16.52 2.25 15.87
N TRP A 3 -15.72 3.18 16.39
CA TRP A 3 -14.28 3.18 16.17
C TRP A 3 -13.61 2.36 17.29
N PRO A 4 -12.44 1.74 17.07
CA PRO A 4 -11.60 1.77 15.85
C PRO A 4 -12.04 0.80 14.74
N VAL A 5 -11.57 1.04 13.52
CA VAL A 5 -11.55 0.02 12.45
C VAL A 5 -10.28 -0.81 12.62
N ILE A 6 -10.42 -2.13 12.71
CA ILE A 6 -9.29 -3.05 12.86
C ILE A 6 -9.23 -3.96 11.64
N LEU A 7 -8.08 -4.01 10.98
CA LEU A 7 -7.80 -4.96 9.89
C LEU A 7 -6.58 -5.81 10.26
N LYS A 8 -6.65 -7.09 9.89
CA LYS A 8 -5.51 -8.01 9.94
C LYS A 8 -5.17 -8.40 8.51
N LEU A 9 -3.93 -8.13 8.13
CA LEU A 9 -3.42 -8.41 6.79
C LEU A 9 -2.40 -9.53 6.86
N ASP A 10 -2.45 -10.41 5.89
CA ASP A 10 -1.44 -11.42 5.64
C ASP A 10 -0.20 -10.77 5.01
N SER A 11 0.96 -11.02 5.59
CA SER A 11 2.25 -10.48 5.12
C SER A 11 2.65 -11.02 3.75
N ALA A 12 2.13 -12.18 3.33
CA ALA A 12 2.33 -12.74 2.00
C ALA A 12 1.55 -11.98 0.92
N ALA A 13 0.38 -11.42 1.26
CA ALA A 13 -0.48 -10.70 0.34
C ALA A 13 -0.16 -9.20 0.27
N TYR A 14 0.18 -8.59 1.41
CA TYR A 14 0.44 -7.15 1.50
C TYR A 14 1.86 -6.86 2.00
N SER A 15 2.61 -6.12 1.19
CA SER A 15 3.92 -5.61 1.58
C SER A 15 3.78 -4.50 2.63
N LEU A 16 4.76 -4.40 3.54
CA LEU A 16 4.84 -3.27 4.46
C LEU A 16 4.87 -1.91 3.74
N SER A 17 5.50 -1.84 2.56
CA SER A 17 5.54 -0.63 1.74
C SER A 17 4.15 -0.19 1.27
N ALA A 18 3.30 -1.13 0.83
CA ALA A 18 1.93 -0.83 0.41
C ALA A 18 1.09 -0.34 1.59
N VAL A 19 1.26 -0.96 2.76
CA VAL A 19 0.57 -0.57 3.99
C VAL A 19 0.98 0.84 4.44
N GLN A 20 2.28 1.14 4.47
CA GLN A 20 2.80 2.46 4.82
C GLN A 20 2.30 3.54 3.86
N ARG A 21 2.35 3.28 2.55
CA ARG A 21 1.83 4.21 1.54
C ARG A 21 0.34 4.46 1.70
N THR A 22 -0.43 3.43 2.08
CA THR A 22 -1.86 3.59 2.40
C THR A 22 -2.06 4.49 3.61
N ALA A 23 -1.30 4.28 4.69
CA ALA A 23 -1.36 5.13 5.88
C ALA A 23 -1.04 6.60 5.56
N TYR A 24 -0.02 6.85 4.73
CA TYR A 24 0.30 8.21 4.30
C TYR A 24 -0.75 8.82 3.37
N ALA A 25 -1.27 8.05 2.41
CA ALA A 25 -2.28 8.54 1.47
C ALA A 25 -3.60 8.92 2.18
N LEU A 26 -3.90 8.28 3.30
CA LEU A 26 -5.12 8.49 4.06
C LEU A 26 -4.96 9.40 5.28
N ALA A 27 -3.77 9.97 5.51
CA ALA A 27 -3.45 10.72 6.73
C ALA A 27 -4.37 11.93 7.00
N ASP A 28 -4.93 12.53 5.95
CA ASP A 28 -5.88 13.64 6.09
C ASP A 28 -7.28 13.21 6.57
N THR A 29 -7.60 11.92 6.43
CA THR A 29 -8.94 11.35 6.68
C THR A 29 -8.95 10.42 7.88
N VAL A 30 -7.97 9.51 7.96
CA VAL A 30 -7.81 8.54 9.05
C VAL A 30 -6.37 8.47 9.55
N ALA A 31 -6.22 8.40 10.86
CA ALA A 31 -4.96 8.06 11.52
C ALA A 31 -4.86 6.54 11.63
N ILE A 32 -3.81 5.95 11.03
CA ILE A 32 -3.62 4.50 10.99
C ILE A 32 -2.38 4.13 11.82
N GLN A 33 -2.58 3.32 12.84
CA GLN A 33 -1.51 2.66 13.59
C GLN A 33 -1.21 1.31 12.92
N ILE A 34 0.07 1.07 12.61
CA ILE A 34 0.55 -0.16 12.00
C ILE A 34 1.27 -0.98 13.08
N GLY A 35 0.77 -2.18 13.36
CA GLY A 35 1.46 -3.21 14.15
C GLY A 35 2.05 -4.27 13.23
N ILE A 36 3.29 -4.67 13.48
CA ILE A 36 3.98 -5.70 12.69
C ILE A 36 4.20 -6.90 13.61
N GLU A 37 3.64 -8.03 13.23
CA GLU A 37 3.84 -9.34 13.84
C GLU A 37 4.48 -10.28 12.79
N ALA A 38 4.99 -11.43 13.22
CA ALA A 38 5.87 -12.27 12.40
C ALA A 38 5.33 -12.60 10.98
N ASP A 39 4.02 -12.82 10.86
CA ASP A 39 3.36 -13.16 9.59
C ASP A 39 2.12 -12.29 9.30
N GLN A 40 1.88 -11.28 10.14
CA GLN A 40 0.69 -10.46 10.05
C GLN A 40 1.01 -8.98 10.25
N ILE A 41 0.29 -8.15 9.51
CA ILE A 41 0.30 -6.71 9.70
C ILE A 41 -1.07 -6.32 10.24
N SER A 42 -1.11 -5.78 11.45
CA SER A 42 -2.33 -5.25 12.06
C SER A 42 -2.46 -3.76 11.78
N LEU A 43 -3.66 -3.34 11.39
CA LEU A 43 -3.99 -1.93 11.20
C LEU A 43 -5.12 -1.55 12.14
N THR A 44 -4.88 -0.51 12.93
CA THR A 44 -5.90 0.11 13.78
C THR A 44 -6.10 1.54 13.29
N ALA A 45 -7.26 1.84 12.73
CA ALA A 45 -7.57 3.14 12.18
C ALA A 45 -8.56 3.92 13.06
N PHE A 46 -8.31 5.23 13.15
CA PHE A 46 -9.09 6.22 13.86
C PHE A 46 -9.39 7.40 12.93
N PRO A 47 -10.44 8.22 13.16
CA PRO A 47 -10.67 9.40 12.36
C PRO A 47 -9.56 10.44 12.62
N ALA A 48 -8.99 11.01 11.57
CA ALA A 48 -7.88 11.97 11.69
C ALA A 48 -8.30 13.29 12.36
N LYS A 49 -9.58 13.67 12.24
CA LYS A 49 -10.15 14.86 12.87
C LYS A 49 -11.47 14.52 13.55
N THR A 50 -11.73 15.15 14.69
CA THR A 50 -12.95 14.96 15.51
C THR A 50 -14.27 15.29 14.78
N LYS A 51 -14.22 16.01 13.65
CA LYS A 51 -15.39 16.35 12.81
C LYS A 51 -15.59 15.45 11.59
N VAL A 52 -14.73 14.45 11.37
CA VAL A 52 -14.89 13.53 10.23
C VAL A 52 -16.10 12.63 10.52
N MET A 53 -17.25 12.96 9.91
CA MET A 53 -18.42 12.07 9.86
C MET A 53 -18.21 10.99 8.80
N LEU A 54 -17.22 10.12 9.01
CA LEU A 54 -17.00 8.95 8.16
C LEU A 54 -17.56 7.72 8.90
N PRO A 55 -18.60 7.05 8.37
CA PRO A 55 -19.06 5.77 8.89
C PRO A 55 -17.96 4.72 8.87
N GLN A 56 -17.94 3.83 9.85
CA GLN A 56 -16.93 2.77 9.97
C GLN A 56 -16.82 1.92 8.70
N GLU A 57 -17.96 1.51 8.11
CA GLU A 57 -18.02 0.73 6.87
C GLU A 57 -17.37 1.45 5.68
N GLN A 58 -17.58 2.77 5.60
CA GLN A 58 -16.96 3.59 4.56
C GLN A 58 -15.46 3.75 4.80
N ALA A 59 -15.03 3.94 6.05
CA ALA A 59 -13.61 3.97 6.41
C ALA A 59 -12.92 2.63 6.09
N HIS A 60 -13.57 1.51 6.42
CA HIS A 60 -13.07 0.18 6.13
C HIS A 60 -12.93 -0.07 4.62
N SER A 61 -13.96 0.26 3.84
CA SER A 61 -13.94 0.15 2.38
C SER A 61 -12.86 1.03 1.76
N LEU A 62 -12.71 2.27 2.24
CA LEU A 62 -11.69 3.20 1.78
C LEU A 62 -10.27 2.68 2.04
N ILE A 63 -10.02 2.16 3.25
CA ILE A 63 -8.71 1.59 3.61
C ILE A 63 -8.39 0.38 2.72
N LEU A 64 -9.35 -0.53 2.53
CA LEU A 64 -9.16 -1.71 1.68
C LEU A 64 -8.92 -1.34 0.21
N GLN A 65 -9.64 -0.34 -0.31
CA GLN A 65 -9.44 0.13 -1.68
C GLN A 65 -8.00 0.63 -1.89
N HIS A 66 -7.52 1.51 -1.01
CA HIS A 66 -6.15 2.01 -1.12
C HIS A 66 -5.10 0.92 -0.92
N LEU A 67 -5.32 -0.02 0.01
CA LEU A 67 -4.43 -1.18 0.20
C LEU A 67 -4.32 -2.01 -1.08
N ASN A 68 -5.44 -2.34 -1.70
CA ASN A 68 -5.48 -3.11 -2.94
C ASN A 68 -4.78 -2.37 -4.08
N ASP A 69 -5.02 -1.07 -4.23
CA ASP A 69 -4.40 -0.27 -5.28
C ASP A 69 -2.87 -0.21 -5.13
N PHE A 70 -2.37 -0.01 -3.91
CA PHE A 70 -0.93 -0.01 -3.66
C PHE A 70 -0.30 -1.40 -3.79
N ALA A 71 -0.99 -2.46 -3.35
CA ALA A 71 -0.51 -3.83 -3.51
C ALA A 71 -0.43 -4.23 -4.99
N LEU A 72 -1.46 -3.91 -5.78
CA LEU A 72 -1.48 -4.17 -7.22
C LEU A 72 -0.36 -3.40 -7.94
N ARG A 73 -0.16 -2.13 -7.60
CA ARG A 73 0.94 -1.33 -8.16
C ARG A 73 2.30 -1.90 -7.78
N ASP A 74 2.50 -2.35 -6.54
CA ASP A 74 3.75 -3.00 -6.12
C ASP A 74 3.97 -4.30 -6.90
N HIS A 75 2.92 -5.10 -7.12
CA HIS A 75 2.99 -6.33 -7.92
C HIS A 75 3.38 -6.05 -9.38
N ILE A 76 2.66 -5.15 -10.06
CA ILE A 76 2.97 -4.73 -11.44
C ILE A 76 4.40 -4.18 -11.53
N ASN A 77 4.83 -3.39 -10.54
CA ASN A 77 6.19 -2.85 -10.53
C ASN A 77 7.26 -3.95 -10.42
N ARG A 78 7.03 -4.98 -9.61
CA ARG A 78 7.93 -6.12 -9.49
C ARG A 78 7.99 -6.93 -10.78
N GLU A 79 6.83 -7.23 -11.39
CA GLU A 79 6.77 -7.98 -12.65
C GLU A 79 7.41 -7.22 -13.81
N THR A 80 7.19 -5.90 -13.87
CA THR A 80 7.71 -5.06 -14.96
C THR A 80 9.14 -4.58 -14.74
N ALA A 81 9.73 -4.77 -13.55
CA ALA A 81 11.11 -4.37 -13.27
C ALA A 81 12.11 -5.07 -14.22
N GLY A 82 11.94 -6.38 -14.43
CA GLY A 82 12.78 -7.15 -15.36
C GLY A 82 12.66 -6.68 -16.81
N LEU A 83 11.44 -6.32 -17.24
CA LEU A 83 11.21 -5.79 -18.59
C LEU A 83 11.91 -4.44 -18.82
N ARG A 84 11.88 -3.54 -17.82
CA ARG A 84 12.61 -2.26 -17.90
C ARG A 84 14.11 -2.48 -18.04
N GLU A 85 14.67 -3.44 -17.31
CA GLU A 85 16.09 -3.76 -17.42
C GLU A 85 16.44 -4.31 -18.81
N VAL A 86 15.63 -5.24 -19.34
CA VAL A 86 15.84 -5.80 -20.69
C VAL A 86 15.77 -4.71 -21.75
N LEU A 87 14.77 -3.83 -21.69
CA LEU A 87 14.63 -2.71 -22.62
C LEU A 87 15.81 -1.72 -22.50
N ALA A 88 16.25 -1.42 -21.28
CA ALA A 88 17.40 -0.54 -21.05
C ALA A 88 18.69 -1.16 -21.62
N ARG A 89 18.93 -2.45 -21.38
CA ARG A 89 20.09 -3.18 -21.95
C ARG A 89 20.04 -3.19 -23.48
N ALA A 90 18.89 -3.44 -24.08
CA ALA A 90 18.72 -3.42 -25.54
C ALA A 90 18.99 -2.03 -26.12
N ALA A 91 18.50 -0.96 -25.48
CA ALA A 91 18.77 0.41 -25.89
C ALA A 91 20.26 0.77 -25.79
N LEU A 92 20.92 0.41 -24.67
CA LEU A 92 22.37 0.62 -24.48
C LEU A 92 23.20 -0.13 -25.53
N ALA A 93 22.84 -1.38 -25.83
CA ALA A 93 23.48 -2.17 -26.89
C ALA A 93 23.29 -1.52 -28.28
N GLY A 94 22.09 -1.03 -28.59
CA GLY A 94 21.80 -0.31 -29.83
C GLY A 94 22.55 1.02 -29.97
N CYS A 95 22.88 1.68 -28.86
CA CYS A 95 23.69 2.90 -28.84
C CYS A 95 25.21 2.63 -28.85
N GLY A 96 25.65 1.37 -28.92
CA GLY A 96 27.07 1.01 -28.89
C GLY A 96 27.73 1.12 -27.52
N VAL A 97 26.94 1.31 -26.46
CA VAL A 97 27.41 1.36 -25.06
C VAL A 97 27.24 -0.03 -24.47
N SER A 98 28.07 -0.98 -24.91
CA SER A 98 28.11 -2.33 -24.35
C SER A 98 29.47 -2.56 -23.73
N ARG A 99 29.50 -2.74 -22.40
CA ARG A 99 30.64 -3.28 -21.68
C ARG A 99 30.16 -4.36 -20.73
#